data_AF-A0A932PA18-F1
#
_entry.id   AF-A0A932PA18-F1
#
_cell.length_a   1.000
_cell.length_b   1.000
_cell.length_c   1.000
_cell.angle_alpha   90.00
_cell.angle_beta   90.00
_cell.angle_gamma   90.00
#
_symmetry.space_group_name_H-M   'P 1'
#
loop_
_entity.id
_entity.type
_entity.pdbx_description
1 polymer ?
#
loop_
_entity_poly.entity_id
_entity_poly.type
_entity_poly.pdbx_seq_one_letter_code
_entity_poly.pdbx_strand_id
1 'polypeptide(L)'
;MRIETDDAGAPIVRQLGIDRVRPHLARVALWTKATALIPPPKDVVRDVLATPDPPLPILTRIVNTPVFAVDGRLQSEPGYSTATKTYYVPASGFSVPTVSDCPPQADIDEARAMLGVDLLGEFPFVSDSERAHALALAAR
;
A
#
# COMPACT_ATOMS: atom_id res chain seq x y z
N MET A 1 -9.03 12.34 4.97
CA MET A 1 -9.20 11.11 5.78
C MET A 1 -7.87 10.79 6.46
N ARG A 2 -7.87 10.10 7.60
CA ARG A 2 -6.66 9.58 8.28
C ARG A 2 -6.83 8.07 8.51
N ILE A 3 -5.76 7.31 8.32
CA ILE A 3 -5.72 5.89 8.67
C ILE A 3 -5.23 5.77 10.11
N GLU A 4 -5.97 5.05 10.93
CA GLU A 4 -5.65 4.75 12.34
C GLU A 4 -5.79 3.24 12.55
N THR A 5 -5.28 2.73 13.66
CA THR A 5 -5.55 1.36 14.12
C THR A 5 -6.65 1.38 15.18
N ASP A 6 -7.55 0.41 15.17
CA ASP A 6 -8.46 0.15 16.29
C ASP A 6 -7.78 -0.66 17.41
N ASP A 7 -8.55 -1.01 18.45
CA ASP A 7 -8.05 -1.75 19.62
C ASP A 7 -7.59 -3.19 19.27
N ALA A 8 -8.03 -3.72 18.12
CA ALA A 8 -7.59 -5.01 17.59
C ALA A 8 -6.40 -4.88 16.62
N GLY A 9 -5.88 -3.67 16.41
CA GLY A 9 -4.81 -3.38 15.47
C GLY A 9 -5.24 -3.30 14.00
N ALA A 10 -6.55 -3.38 13.72
CA ALA A 10 -7.07 -3.32 12.36
C ALA A 10 -7.08 -1.87 11.84
N PRO A 11 -6.71 -1.64 10.58
CA PRO A 11 -6.69 -0.29 10.01
C PRO A 11 -8.11 0.20 9.74
N ILE A 12 -8.43 1.38 10.29
CA ILE A 12 -9.71 2.06 10.13
C ILE A 12 -9.51 3.42 9.47
N VAL A 13 -10.40 3.76 8.56
CA VAL A 13 -10.44 5.10 7.94
C VAL A 13 -11.31 6.01 8.80
N ARG A 14 -10.72 7.08 9.31
CA ARG A 14 -11.46 8.12 10.03
C ARG A 14 -11.52 9.43 9.25
N GLN A 15 -12.68 10.05 9.31
CA GLN A 15 -12.87 11.39 8.78
C GLN A 15 -12.08 12.41 9.58
N LEU A 16 -11.42 13.33 8.87
CA LEU A 16 -10.75 14.46 9.48
C LEU A 16 -11.78 15.55 9.75
N GLY A 17 -11.93 15.93 11.01
CA GLY A 17 -12.70 17.08 11.45
C GLY A 17 -11.81 18.15 12.07
N ILE A 18 -12.39 19.31 12.36
CA ILE A 18 -11.68 20.47 12.93
C ILE A 18 -10.90 20.07 14.19
N ASP A 19 -11.52 19.31 15.09
CA ASP A 19 -10.92 18.92 16.37
C ASP A 19 -9.71 17.99 16.22
N ARG A 20 -9.60 17.30 15.07
CA ARG A 20 -8.46 16.41 14.76
C ARG A 20 -7.35 17.13 14.01
N VAL A 21 -7.70 18.05 13.11
CA VAL A 21 -6.72 18.79 12.30
C VAL A 21 -6.09 19.93 13.09
N ARG A 22 -6.86 20.63 13.92
CA ARG A 22 -6.37 21.79 14.67
C ARG A 22 -5.15 21.48 15.56
N PRO A 23 -5.09 20.38 16.33
CA PRO A 23 -3.89 20.03 17.09
C PRO A 23 -2.70 19.66 16.20
N HIS A 24 -2.93 19.10 15.01
CA HIS A 24 -1.87 18.82 14.07
C HIS A 24 -1.27 20.13 13.51
N LEU A 25 -2.13 21.05 13.07
CA LEU A 25 -1.73 22.39 12.62
C LEU A 25 -0.99 23.20 13.70
N ALA A 26 -1.39 23.06 14.96
CA ALA A 26 -0.71 23.71 16.09
C ALA A 26 0.74 23.24 16.28
N ARG A 27 1.08 22.00 15.85
CA ARG A 27 2.43 21.42 15.98
C ARG A 27 3.36 21.72 14.81
N VAL A 28 2.81 22.05 13.65
CA VAL A 28 3.58 22.19 12.39
C VAL A 28 3.77 23.64 11.95
N ALA A 29 3.16 24.60 12.65
CA ALA A 29 3.27 26.01 12.33
C ALA A 29 3.26 26.88 13.60
N LEU A 30 3.90 28.05 13.52
CA LEU A 30 3.84 29.09 14.54
C LEU A 30 2.66 30.03 14.23
N TRP A 31 1.75 30.17 15.18
CA TRP A 31 0.52 30.94 15.01
C TRP A 31 0.58 32.19 15.88
N THR A 32 0.51 33.37 15.26
CA THR A 32 0.64 34.64 15.98
C THR A 32 -0.43 35.64 15.57
N LYS A 33 -0.79 36.54 16.49
CA LYS A 33 -1.62 37.72 16.22
C LYS A 33 -1.02 38.91 16.97
N ALA A 34 -0.59 39.94 16.23
CA ALA A 34 -0.01 41.16 16.80
C ALA A 34 0.98 40.86 17.94
N THR A 35 1.98 40.02 17.64
CA THR A 35 3.05 39.49 18.52
C THR A 35 2.67 38.44 19.58
N ALA A 36 1.38 38.20 19.86
CA ALA A 36 0.97 37.15 20.78
C ALA A 36 0.88 35.78 20.08
N LEU A 37 1.34 34.72 20.75
CA LEU A 37 1.11 33.33 20.31
C LEU A 37 -0.37 32.97 20.51
N ILE A 38 -0.98 32.41 19.49
CA ILE A 38 -2.39 31.99 19.49
C ILE A 38 -2.53 30.54 19.03
N PRO A 39 -3.60 29.83 19.36
CA PRO A 39 -3.90 28.55 18.70
C PRO A 39 -4.30 28.79 17.24
N PRO A 40 -4.23 27.75 16.38
CA PRO A 40 -4.68 27.86 15.00
C PRO A 40 -6.14 28.37 14.95
N PRO A 41 -6.44 29.44 14.20
CA PRO A 41 -7.79 29.95 14.03
C PRO A 41 -8.70 28.88 13.39
N LYS A 42 -9.92 28.72 13.91
CA LYS A 42 -10.85 27.69 13.42
C LYS A 42 -11.19 27.85 11.94
N ASP A 43 -11.23 29.09 11.44
CA ASP A 43 -11.55 29.35 10.03
C ASP A 43 -10.43 28.92 9.08
N VAL A 44 -9.16 29.06 9.48
CA VAL A 44 -8.02 28.49 8.74
C VAL A 44 -8.08 26.97 8.75
N VAL A 45 -8.44 26.36 9.87
CA VAL A 45 -8.62 24.89 9.94
C VAL A 45 -9.75 24.41 9.02
N ARG A 46 -10.85 25.17 8.94
CA ARG A 46 -11.98 24.88 8.03
C ARG A 46 -11.55 24.98 6.58
N ASP A 47 -10.77 26.01 6.24
CA ASP A 47 -10.27 26.23 4.88
C ASP A 47 -9.36 25.07 4.43
N VAL A 48 -8.40 24.68 5.27
CA VAL A 48 -7.53 23.51 5.03
C VAL A 48 -8.33 22.21 4.85
N LEU A 49 -9.43 22.04 5.58
CA LEU A 49 -10.31 20.87 5.45
C LEU A 49 -11.17 20.90 4.19
N ALA A 50 -11.60 22.09 3.76
CA ALA A 50 -12.45 22.28 2.59
C ALA A 50 -11.65 22.14 1.29
N THR A 51 -10.45 22.72 1.25
CA THR A 51 -9.57 22.74 0.08
C THR A 51 -8.15 22.39 0.50
N PRO A 52 -7.84 21.09 0.71
CA PRO A 52 -6.48 20.70 1.08
C PRO A 52 -5.50 21.07 -0.03
N ASP A 53 -4.46 21.84 0.32
CA ASP A 53 -3.35 22.21 -0.57
C ASP A 53 -2.00 21.94 0.13
N PRO A 54 -1.17 21.00 -0.38
CA PRO A 54 -1.44 20.13 -1.53
C PRO A 54 -2.62 19.18 -1.28
N PRO A 55 -3.29 18.70 -2.35
CA PRO A 55 -4.40 17.78 -2.22
C PRO A 55 -3.97 16.52 -1.45
N LEU A 56 -4.86 16.06 -0.56
CA LEU A 56 -4.60 14.82 0.17
C LEU A 56 -4.51 13.64 -0.81
N PRO A 57 -3.59 12.69 -0.58
CA PRO A 57 -3.49 11.51 -1.42
C PRO A 57 -4.81 10.74 -1.45
N ILE A 58 -5.21 10.29 -2.65
CA ILE A 58 -6.41 9.49 -2.83
C ILE A 58 -6.13 8.07 -2.34
N LEU A 59 -6.89 7.62 -1.35
CA LEU A 59 -6.86 6.23 -0.89
C LEU A 59 -8.05 5.48 -1.50
N THR A 60 -7.78 4.49 -2.36
CA THR A 60 -8.82 3.67 -2.99
C THR A 60 -9.17 2.44 -2.14
N ARG A 61 -8.17 1.84 -1.48
CA ARG A 61 -8.33 0.61 -0.69
C ARG A 61 -7.24 0.45 0.37
N ILE A 62 -7.58 -0.19 1.48
CA ILE A 62 -6.60 -0.77 2.42
C ILE A 62 -6.45 -2.25 2.07
N VAL A 63 -5.21 -2.70 1.86
CA VAL A 63 -4.88 -4.07 1.47
C VAL A 63 -4.04 -4.74 2.54
N ASN A 64 -4.30 -6.03 2.76
CA ASN A 64 -3.58 -6.87 3.72
C ASN A 64 -2.58 -7.81 3.05
N THR A 65 -2.62 -7.88 1.72
CA THR A 65 -1.63 -8.56 0.89
C THR A 65 -1.01 -7.58 -0.10
N PRO A 66 0.25 -7.81 -0.51
CA PRO A 66 0.92 -7.04 -1.55
C PRO A 66 0.11 -7.01 -2.83
N VAL A 67 0.17 -5.88 -3.53
CA VAL A 67 -0.52 -5.69 -4.81
C VAL A 67 0.45 -5.15 -5.85
N PHE A 68 0.28 -5.58 -7.09
CA PHE A 68 1.03 -5.04 -8.21
C PHE A 68 0.43 -3.72 -8.68
N ALA A 69 1.30 -2.74 -8.93
CA ALA A 69 0.97 -1.55 -9.70
C ALA A 69 0.86 -1.89 -11.20
N VAL A 70 0.31 -0.96 -11.97
CA VAL A 70 0.16 -1.10 -13.43
C VAL A 70 1.52 -1.23 -14.13
N ASP A 71 2.58 -0.67 -13.53
CA ASP A 71 3.96 -0.79 -14.01
C ASP A 71 4.63 -2.13 -13.64
N GLY A 72 3.89 -3.06 -13.02
CA GLY A 72 4.39 -4.38 -12.63
C GLY A 72 5.17 -4.40 -11.32
N ARG A 73 5.32 -3.27 -10.62
CA ARG A 73 6.01 -3.24 -9.33
C ARG A 73 5.12 -3.74 -8.21
N LEU A 74 5.65 -4.64 -7.38
CA LEU A 74 4.98 -5.14 -6.20
C LEU A 74 5.09 -4.13 -5.04
N GLN A 75 3.96 -3.76 -4.43
CA GLN A 75 3.95 -3.04 -3.16
C GLN A 75 4.26 -4.01 -2.02
N SER A 76 5.54 -4.22 -1.74
CA SER A 76 6.03 -5.11 -0.67
C SER A 76 6.24 -4.40 0.68
N GLU A 77 6.42 -3.07 0.68
CA GLU A 77 6.61 -2.28 1.89
C GLU A 77 5.28 -1.79 2.49
N PRO A 78 5.05 -1.98 3.81
CA PRO A 78 3.87 -1.44 4.48
C PRO A 78 3.77 0.09 4.33
N GLY A 79 2.55 0.59 4.10
CA GLY A 79 2.30 2.03 3.96
C GLY A 79 1.52 2.41 2.71
N TYR A 80 1.46 3.70 2.41
CA TYR A 80 0.76 4.23 1.24
C TYR A 80 1.63 4.16 -0.01
N SER A 81 1.07 3.65 -1.11
CA SER A 81 1.69 3.70 -2.43
C SER A 81 0.91 4.63 -3.35
N THR A 82 1.61 5.58 -3.97
CA THR A 82 1.04 6.49 -4.96
C THR A 82 0.69 5.78 -6.27
N ALA A 83 1.44 4.73 -6.63
CA ALA A 83 1.25 3.98 -7.87
C ALA A 83 -0.03 3.13 -7.84
N THR A 84 -0.33 2.51 -6.70
CA THR A 84 -1.53 1.67 -6.53
C THR A 84 -2.69 2.43 -5.87
N LYS A 85 -2.43 3.59 -5.26
CA LYS A 85 -3.37 4.36 -4.43
C LYS A 85 -3.91 3.54 -3.24
N THR A 86 -3.16 2.51 -2.81
CA THR A 86 -3.53 1.63 -1.70
C THR A 86 -2.63 1.82 -0.50
N TYR A 87 -3.19 1.54 0.68
CA TYR A 87 -2.43 1.46 1.91
C TYR A 87 -2.24 -0.01 2.29
N TYR A 88 -1.01 -0.49 2.28
CA TYR A 88 -0.66 -1.88 2.61
C TYR A 88 -0.39 -2.02 4.11
N VAL A 89 -1.13 -2.92 4.75
CA VAL A 89 -0.97 -3.32 6.16
C VAL A 89 -0.92 -4.84 6.19
N PRO A 90 0.27 -5.47 6.24
CA PRO A 90 0.39 -6.92 6.20
C PRO A 90 -0.43 -7.59 7.30
N ALA A 91 -1.03 -8.73 6.97
CA ALA A 91 -1.60 -9.60 7.99
C ALA A 91 -0.52 -9.99 9.02
N SER A 92 -0.91 -10.16 10.29
CA SER A 92 0.03 -10.55 11.34
C SER A 92 0.75 -11.85 10.97
N GLY A 93 2.08 -11.84 11.00
CA GLY A 93 2.93 -12.98 10.64
C GLY A 93 3.15 -13.17 9.13
N PHE A 94 2.59 -12.30 8.28
CA PHE A 94 2.87 -12.32 6.84
C PHE A 94 4.04 -11.38 6.51
N SER A 95 5.08 -11.94 5.90
CA SER A 95 6.16 -11.17 5.28
C SER A 95 6.39 -11.67 3.86
N VAL A 96 6.65 -10.73 2.95
CA VAL A 96 7.08 -11.07 1.59
C VAL A 96 8.60 -11.26 1.63
N PRO A 97 9.12 -12.41 1.20
CA PRO A 97 10.56 -12.58 1.05
C PRO A 97 11.10 -11.61 0.00
N THR A 98 12.29 -11.08 0.22
CA THR A 98 12.98 -10.26 -0.78
C THR A 98 13.29 -11.12 -2.01
N VAL A 99 12.87 -10.66 -3.18
CA VAL A 99 13.20 -11.28 -4.47
C VAL A 99 14.27 -10.44 -5.13
N SER A 100 15.37 -11.07 -5.56
CA SER A 100 16.45 -10.40 -6.28
C SER A 100 16.02 -10.08 -7.71
N ASP A 101 16.35 -8.88 -8.22
CA ASP A 101 16.17 -8.53 -9.63
C ASP A 101 17.05 -9.39 -10.56
N CYS A 102 18.17 -9.88 -10.03
CA CYS A 102 19.08 -10.82 -10.70
C CYS A 102 19.18 -12.09 -9.84
N PRO A 103 18.20 -13.01 -9.92
CA PRO A 103 18.23 -14.23 -9.13
C PRO A 103 19.37 -15.15 -9.62
N PRO A 104 20.06 -15.87 -8.71
CA PRO A 104 21.01 -16.91 -9.09
C PRO A 104 20.30 -18.05 -9.82
N GLN A 105 21.07 -18.86 -10.56
CA GLN A 105 20.53 -19.99 -11.32
C GLN A 105 19.77 -20.98 -10.44
N ALA A 106 20.20 -21.18 -9.19
CA ALA A 106 19.52 -22.06 -8.23
C ALA A 106 18.07 -21.62 -7.96
N ASP A 107 17.85 -20.33 -7.69
CA ASP A 107 16.50 -19.76 -7.46
C ASP A 107 15.63 -19.87 -8.72
N ILE A 108 16.23 -19.72 -9.90
CA ILE A 108 15.52 -19.90 -11.18
C ILE A 108 15.07 -21.36 -11.35
N ASP A 109 15.94 -22.31 -11.02
CA ASP A 109 15.63 -23.74 -11.13
C ASP A 109 14.57 -24.16 -10.11
N GLU A 110 14.63 -23.64 -8.88
CA GLU A 110 13.60 -23.83 -7.86
C GLU A 110 12.25 -23.25 -8.29
N ALA A 111 12.23 -22.02 -8.83
CA ALA A 111 11.00 -21.40 -9.33
C ALA A 111 10.38 -22.20 -10.49
N ARG A 112 11.19 -22.76 -11.39
CA ARG A 112 10.72 -23.63 -12.49
C ARG A 112 10.13 -24.93 -11.96
N ALA A 113 10.76 -25.56 -10.97
CA ALA A 113 10.24 -26.75 -10.33
C ALA A 113 8.89 -26.46 -9.66
N MET A 114 8.80 -25.36 -8.91
CA MET A 114 7.55 -24.94 -8.27
C MET A 114 6.42 -24.73 -9.28
N LEU A 115 6.67 -24.00 -10.37
CA LEU A 115 5.65 -23.75 -11.39
C LEU A 115 5.26 -25.00 -12.18
N GLY A 116 6.25 -25.80 -12.60
CA GLY A 116 6.04 -26.93 -13.51
C GLY A 116 5.60 -28.22 -12.82
N VAL A 117 6.03 -28.44 -11.58
CA VAL A 117 5.79 -29.67 -10.82
C VAL A 117 4.77 -29.41 -9.73
N ASP A 118 5.02 -28.45 -8.83
CA ASP A 118 4.15 -28.28 -7.65
C ASP A 118 2.81 -27.62 -8.00
N LEU A 119 2.82 -26.61 -8.88
CA LEU A 119 1.62 -25.86 -9.26
C LEU A 119 0.85 -26.54 -10.40
N LEU A 120 1.56 -26.98 -11.43
CA LEU A 120 0.96 -27.47 -12.69
C LEU A 120 1.25 -28.95 -12.98
N GLY A 121 2.01 -29.66 -12.14
CA GLY A 121 2.44 -31.04 -12.43
C GLY A 121 1.30 -32.03 -12.50
N GLU A 122 0.28 -31.85 -11.64
CA GLU A 122 -0.92 -32.70 -11.61
C GLU A 122 -2.02 -32.22 -12.58
N PHE A 123 -1.77 -31.14 -13.34
CA PHE A 123 -2.76 -30.64 -14.28
C PHE A 123 -2.77 -31.53 -15.55
N PRO A 124 -3.94 -32.03 -15.99
CA PRO A 124 -4.02 -33.01 -17.05
C PRO A 124 -3.90 -32.37 -18.45
N PHE A 125 -2.73 -31.85 -18.78
CA PHE A 125 -2.44 -31.33 -20.12
C PHE A 125 -2.48 -32.45 -21.17
N VAL A 126 -3.06 -32.17 -22.32
CA VAL A 126 -3.15 -33.11 -23.45
C VAL A 126 -1.83 -33.19 -24.20
N SER A 127 -1.03 -32.11 -24.18
CA SER A 127 0.28 -32.05 -24.85
C SER A 127 1.25 -31.07 -24.20
N ASP A 128 2.52 -31.18 -24.57
CA ASP A 128 3.57 -30.22 -24.16
C ASP A 128 3.27 -28.78 -24.58
N SER A 129 2.55 -28.58 -25.69
CA SER A 129 2.18 -27.24 -26.16
C SER A 129 1.23 -26.54 -25.18
N GLU A 130 0.28 -27.26 -24.60
CA GLU A 130 -0.65 -26.67 -23.62
C GLU A 130 0.07 -26.31 -22.32
N ARG A 131 0.95 -27.21 -21.85
CA ARG A 131 1.79 -26.95 -20.68
C ARG A 131 2.67 -25.70 -20.89
N ALA A 132 3.28 -25.56 -22.07
CA ALA A 132 4.09 -24.39 -22.40
C ALA A 132 3.26 -23.09 -22.41
N HIS A 133 2.04 -23.12 -22.94
CA HIS A 133 1.15 -21.95 -22.92
C HIS A 133 0.72 -21.59 -21.49
N ALA A 134 0.38 -22.57 -20.65
CA ALA A 134 0.03 -22.34 -19.26
C ALA A 134 1.20 -21.73 -18.46
N LEU A 135 2.42 -22.27 -18.64
CA LEU A 135 3.62 -21.71 -18.03
C LEU A 135 3.92 -20.29 -18.51
N ALA A 136 3.80 -20.03 -19.82
CA ALA A 136 4.00 -18.70 -20.38
C ALA A 136 2.99 -17.67 -19.86
N LEU A 137 1.77 -18.09 -19.52
CA LEU A 137 0.77 -17.25 -18.88
C LEU A 137 1.11 -16.99 -17.40
N ALA A 138 1.57 -18.01 -16.68
CA ALA A 138 1.90 -17.92 -15.26
C ALA A 138 3.18 -17.11 -14.97
N ALA A 139 4.13 -17.11 -15.92
CA ALA A 139 5.42 -16.41 -15.80
C ALA A 139 5.41 -14.99 -16.40
N ARG A 140 4.22 -14.42 -16.62
CA ARG A 140 4.02 -13.17 -17.36
C ARG A 140 3.92 -11.94 -16.49
#